data_AF-A0A292YDQ5-F1
#
_entry.id   AF-A0A292YDQ5-F1
#
_cell.length_a   1.000
_cell.length_b   1.000
_cell.length_c   1.000
_cell.angle_alpha   90.00
_cell.angle_beta   90.00
_cell.angle_gamma   90.00
#
_symmetry.space_group_name_H-M   'P 1'
#
loop_
_entity.id
_entity.type
_entity.pdbx_description
1 polymer ?
#
loop_
_entity_poly.entity_id
_entity_poly.type
_entity_poly.pdbx_seq_one_letter_code
_entity_poly.pdbx_strand_id
1 'polypeptide(L)'
;MKKIIIFLFVFIVFVFSKEVPPLSSAFQKGFYSRICMNRWFYINKYVNKREDLLSIVAYACLKKRYLTPALDLAKVLKKTALGRKNATYITTLFLMKKLILQYIFDDIHIRNIKLPIIKDDLLGKIFSNIQEGNFLKEKNSIVIKENNKKFIVYPNKNYNIVIKVFVNNKLTKKVIYW
;
A
#
# COMPACT_ATOMS: atom_id res chain seq x y z
N MET A 1 -53.30 -46.08 -5.24
CA MET A 1 -51.92 -46.49 -5.61
C MET A 1 -51.34 -45.32 -6.42
N LYS A 2 -50.83 -44.23 -5.82
CA LYS A 2 -49.57 -44.05 -5.06
C LYS A 2 -48.41 -44.82 -5.68
N LYS A 3 -47.34 -44.08 -6.03
CA LYS A 3 -46.04 -44.47 -6.64
C LYS A 3 -46.10 -44.40 -8.18
N ILE A 4 -45.35 -43.59 -8.92
CA ILE A 4 -44.10 -42.85 -8.71
C ILE A 4 -44.18 -41.62 -9.63
N ILE A 5 -44.48 -40.45 -9.04
CA ILE A 5 -43.93 -39.17 -9.52
C ILE A 5 -42.53 -39.10 -8.91
N ILE A 6 -41.62 -38.37 -9.54
CA ILE A 6 -40.18 -38.21 -9.21
C ILE A 6 -39.29 -39.11 -10.07
N PHE A 7 -39.42 -38.96 -11.39
CA PHE A 7 -38.33 -39.26 -12.31
C PHE A 7 -37.50 -37.98 -12.49
N LEU A 8 -36.27 -38.03 -11.98
CA LEU A 8 -35.11 -37.40 -12.61
C LEU A 8 -35.05 -35.87 -12.68
N PHE A 9 -34.93 -35.22 -11.52
CA PHE A 9 -34.34 -33.87 -11.44
C PHE A 9 -33.33 -33.79 -10.29
N VAL A 10 -32.38 -34.71 -10.26
CA VAL A 10 -31.15 -34.56 -9.47
C VAL A 10 -30.09 -34.00 -10.41
N PHE A 11 -30.29 -32.75 -10.82
CA PHE A 11 -29.23 -31.94 -11.40
C PHE A 11 -28.29 -31.59 -10.24
N ILE A 12 -27.29 -32.45 -10.02
CA ILE A 12 -26.18 -32.16 -9.11
C ILE A 12 -25.48 -30.95 -9.70
N VAL A 13 -25.83 -29.77 -9.21
CA VAL A 13 -24.99 -28.60 -9.36
C VAL A 13 -23.75 -28.90 -8.53
N PHE A 14 -22.73 -29.46 -9.19
CA PHE A 14 -21.37 -29.37 -8.69
C PHE A 14 -21.04 -27.89 -8.63
N VAL A 15 -21.32 -27.27 -7.48
CA VAL A 15 -20.74 -25.98 -7.14
C VAL A 15 -19.26 -26.26 -7.00
N PHE A 16 -18.51 -26.09 -8.08
CA PHE A 16 -17.07 -25.98 -8.04
C PHE A 16 -16.77 -24.75 -7.19
N SER A 17 -16.60 -24.94 -5.89
CA SER A 17 -16.01 -23.93 -5.02
C SER A 17 -14.62 -23.70 -5.63
N LYS A 18 -14.45 -22.56 -6.30
CA LYS A 18 -13.19 -22.18 -6.93
C LYS A 18 -12.16 -22.11 -5.82
N GLU A 19 -11.33 -23.14 -5.71
CA GLU A 19 -10.36 -23.30 -4.65
C GLU A 19 -9.56 -22.00 -4.55
N VAL A 20 -9.61 -21.35 -3.39
CA VAL A 20 -8.95 -20.06 -3.22
C VAL A 20 -7.46 -20.35 -3.40
N PRO A 21 -6.81 -19.80 -4.44
CA PRO A 21 -5.42 -20.13 -4.70
C PRO A 21 -4.60 -19.78 -3.45
N PRO A 22 -3.55 -20.57 -3.13
CA PRO A 22 -2.68 -20.28 -2.00
C PRO A 22 -2.25 -18.82 -2.03
N LEU A 23 -2.18 -18.17 -0.85
CA LEU A 23 -1.92 -16.73 -0.75
C LEU A 23 -0.69 -16.28 -1.54
N SER A 24 0.37 -17.08 -1.55
CA SER A 24 1.58 -16.86 -2.35
C SER A 24 1.30 -16.85 -3.85
N SER A 25 0.54 -17.81 -4.37
CA SER A 25 0.12 -17.88 -5.77
C SER A 25 -0.77 -16.69 -6.14
N ALA A 26 -1.73 -16.34 -5.27
CA ALA A 26 -2.58 -15.18 -5.49
C ALA A 26 -1.76 -13.88 -5.57
N PHE A 27 -0.74 -13.75 -4.72
CA PHE A 27 0.16 -12.60 -4.72
C PHE A 27 0.98 -12.54 -6.01
N GLN A 28 1.59 -13.65 -6.43
CA GLN A 28 2.37 -13.74 -7.67
C GLN A 28 1.52 -13.41 -8.92
N LYS A 29 0.26 -13.83 -8.94
CA LYS A 29 -0.70 -13.51 -10.01
C LYS A 29 -1.21 -12.06 -9.96
N GLY A 30 -0.74 -11.23 -9.03
CA GLY A 30 -1.05 -9.80 -8.99
C GLY A 30 -2.40 -9.45 -8.36
N PHE A 31 -3.05 -10.36 -7.62
CA PHE A 31 -4.34 -10.10 -6.95
C PHE A 31 -4.21 -9.21 -5.71
N TYR A 32 -3.34 -8.19 -5.76
CA TYR A 32 -2.96 -7.37 -4.62
C TYR A 32 -4.14 -6.65 -3.96
N SER A 33 -5.06 -6.09 -4.77
CA SER A 33 -6.25 -5.39 -4.25
C SER A 33 -7.13 -6.34 -3.45
N ARG A 34 -7.44 -7.51 -4.00
CA ARG A 34 -8.26 -8.53 -3.35
C ARG A 34 -7.61 -9.02 -2.05
N ILE A 35 -6.29 -9.27 -2.07
CA ILE A 35 -5.56 -9.70 -0.87
C ILE A 35 -5.65 -8.61 0.22
N CYS A 36 -5.35 -7.36 -0.13
CA CYS A 36 -5.34 -6.25 0.81
C CYS A 36 -6.72 -5.93 1.39
N MET A 37 -7.77 -5.94 0.56
CA MET A 37 -9.14 -5.67 1.02
C MET A 37 -9.64 -6.75 1.98
N ASN A 38 -9.16 -7.99 1.86
CA ASN A 38 -9.45 -9.08 2.78
C ASN A 38 -8.46 -9.16 3.98
N ARG A 39 -7.70 -8.09 4.28
CA ARG A 39 -6.69 -8.11 5.35
C ARG A 39 -7.23 -8.59 6.70
N TRP A 40 -8.46 -8.21 7.08
CA TRP A 40 -9.03 -8.57 8.38
C TRP A 40 -9.23 -10.07 8.53
N PHE A 41 -9.68 -10.74 7.46
CA PHE A 41 -9.76 -12.19 7.41
C PHE A 41 -8.38 -12.83 7.66
N TYR A 42 -7.34 -12.32 7.00
CA TYR A 42 -5.98 -12.84 7.16
C TYR A 42 -5.38 -12.53 8.54
N ILE A 43 -5.62 -11.33 9.08
CA ILE A 43 -5.21 -10.96 10.45
C ILE A 43 -5.82 -11.94 11.42
N ASN A 44 -7.14 -12.14 11.39
CA ASN A 44 -7.83 -13.06 12.31
C ASN A 44 -7.31 -14.50 12.17
N LYS A 45 -6.99 -14.93 10.94
CA LYS A 45 -6.48 -16.28 10.69
C LYS A 45 -5.03 -16.49 11.15
N TYR A 46 -4.16 -15.50 10.98
CA TYR A 46 -2.70 -15.68 11.06
C TYR A 46 -2.00 -14.87 12.15
N VAL A 47 -2.69 -13.97 12.84
CA VAL A 47 -2.10 -13.18 13.94
C VAL A 47 -1.46 -14.10 14.98
N ASN A 48 -0.25 -13.74 15.42
CA ASN A 48 0.60 -14.53 16.32
C ASN A 48 0.98 -15.95 15.83
N LYS A 49 0.65 -16.34 14.59
CA LYS A 49 0.92 -17.66 14.03
C LYS A 49 1.84 -17.62 12.82
N ARG A 50 1.54 -16.75 11.85
CA ARG A 50 2.17 -16.73 10.51
C ARG A 50 2.43 -15.30 10.02
N GLU A 51 3.43 -14.64 10.63
CA GLU A 51 3.83 -13.28 10.24
C GLU A 51 4.45 -13.21 8.83
N ASP A 52 4.99 -14.32 8.33
CA ASP A 52 5.42 -14.48 6.95
C ASP A 52 4.25 -14.28 5.97
N LEU A 53 3.09 -14.91 6.26
CA LEU A 53 1.89 -14.76 5.45
C LEU A 53 1.25 -13.38 5.60
N LEU A 54 1.20 -12.84 6.82
CA LEU A 54 0.71 -11.47 7.05
C LEU A 54 1.58 -10.43 6.35
N SER A 55 2.89 -10.66 6.27
CA SER A 55 3.80 -9.81 5.50
C SER A 55 3.44 -9.80 4.01
N ILE A 56 3.09 -10.96 3.43
CA ILE A 56 2.60 -11.02 2.03
C ILE A 56 1.35 -10.14 1.85
N VAL A 57 0.41 -10.19 2.79
CA VAL A 57 -0.80 -9.34 2.76
C VAL A 57 -0.42 -7.86 2.87
N ALA A 58 0.53 -7.51 3.73
CA ALA A 58 0.98 -6.14 3.92
C ALA A 58 1.64 -5.59 2.66
N TYR A 59 2.51 -6.38 2.04
CA TYR A 59 3.13 -6.02 0.75
C TYR A 59 2.09 -5.94 -0.37
N ALA A 60 1.00 -6.71 -0.34
CA ALA A 60 -0.08 -6.56 -1.31
C ALA A 60 -0.73 -5.17 -1.20
N CYS A 61 -0.95 -4.70 0.03
CA CYS A 61 -1.41 -3.33 0.27
C CYS A 61 -0.41 -2.29 -0.24
N LEU A 62 0.89 -2.45 0.01
CA LEU A 62 1.93 -1.55 -0.50
C LEU A 62 2.03 -1.55 -2.04
N LYS A 63 1.86 -2.71 -2.70
CA LYS A 63 1.76 -2.79 -4.17
C LYS A 63 0.54 -2.05 -4.71
N LYS A 64 -0.47 -1.76 -3.90
CA LYS A 64 -1.58 -0.85 -4.27
C LYS A 64 -1.47 0.54 -3.67
N ARG A 65 -0.41 0.80 -2.89
CA ARG A 65 -0.12 2.06 -2.20
C ARG A 65 -1.25 2.42 -1.23
N TYR A 66 -1.83 1.38 -0.63
CA TYR A 66 -2.83 1.45 0.42
C TYR A 66 -2.11 1.42 1.77
N LEU A 67 -1.55 2.56 2.16
CA LEU A 67 -0.76 2.70 3.39
C LEU A 67 -1.63 2.52 4.62
N THR A 68 -2.88 2.99 4.63
CA THR A 68 -3.77 2.81 5.78
C THR A 68 -4.09 1.32 6.03
N PRO A 69 -4.54 0.52 5.03
CA PRO A 69 -4.63 -0.92 5.16
C PRO A 69 -3.31 -1.64 5.51
N ALA A 70 -2.17 -1.18 4.97
CA ALA A 70 -0.88 -1.75 5.33
C ALA A 70 -0.54 -1.49 6.82
N LEU A 71 -0.91 -0.32 7.36
CA LEU A 71 -0.69 0.04 8.75
C LEU A 71 -1.48 -0.86 9.71
N ASP A 72 -2.70 -1.29 9.33
CA ASP A 72 -3.45 -2.27 10.13
C ASP A 72 -2.68 -3.58 10.31
N LEU A 73 -1.96 -4.02 9.26
CA LEU A 73 -1.10 -5.20 9.32
C LEU A 73 0.19 -4.92 10.11
N ALA A 74 0.78 -3.73 9.98
CA ALA A 74 1.96 -3.33 10.75
C ALA A 74 1.74 -3.44 12.26
N LYS A 75 0.54 -3.09 12.76
CA LYS A 75 0.17 -3.18 14.20
C LYS A 75 0.31 -4.60 14.78
N VAL A 76 0.14 -5.62 13.95
CA VAL A 76 0.17 -7.04 14.37
C VAL A 76 1.49 -7.75 14.04
N LEU A 77 2.35 -7.15 13.21
CA LEU A 77 3.66 -7.67 12.81
C LEU A 77 4.75 -7.28 13.83
N LYS A 78 4.92 -8.04 14.91
CA LYS A 78 5.81 -7.67 16.03
C LYS A 78 6.61 -8.81 16.66
N LYS A 79 6.27 -10.07 16.37
CA LYS A 79 6.84 -11.25 17.02
C LYS A 79 8.16 -11.69 16.40
N THR A 80 8.22 -11.78 15.08
CA THR A 80 9.41 -12.22 14.34
C THR A 80 10.27 -11.03 13.93
N ALA A 81 11.56 -11.29 13.64
CA ALA A 81 12.46 -10.27 13.11
C ALA A 81 11.96 -9.69 11.78
N LEU A 82 11.46 -10.56 10.89
CA LEU A 82 10.84 -10.16 9.63
C LEU A 82 9.59 -9.28 9.86
N GLY A 83 8.70 -9.68 10.77
CA GLY A 83 7.52 -8.90 11.13
C GLY A 83 7.87 -7.50 11.62
N ARG A 84 8.78 -7.39 12.60
CA ARG A 84 9.23 -6.08 13.11
C ARG A 84 9.87 -5.20 12.03
N LYS A 85 10.69 -5.79 11.15
CA LYS A 85 11.28 -5.08 10.01
C LYS A 85 10.20 -4.52 9.08
N ASN A 86 9.23 -5.34 8.72
CA ASN A 86 8.14 -4.95 7.82
C ASN A 86 7.22 -3.90 8.46
N ALA A 87 6.88 -4.05 9.74
CA ALA A 87 6.09 -3.07 10.48
C ALA A 87 6.79 -1.70 10.54
N THR A 88 8.09 -1.69 10.81
CA THR A 88 8.91 -0.46 10.83
C THR A 88 8.91 0.23 9.47
N TYR A 89 9.11 -0.53 8.39
CA TYR A 89 9.06 0.00 7.02
C TYR A 89 7.71 0.65 6.70
N ILE A 90 6.61 -0.05 6.97
CA ILE A 90 5.24 0.43 6.69
C ILE A 90 4.93 1.69 7.51
N THR A 91 5.24 1.65 8.80
CA THR A 91 4.97 2.77 9.72
C THR A 91 5.79 4.00 9.32
N THR A 92 7.03 3.80 8.88
CA THR A 92 7.89 4.89 8.37
C THR A 92 7.28 5.51 7.11
N LEU A 93 6.84 4.72 6.13
CA LEU A 93 6.16 5.26 4.94
C LEU A 93 4.87 6.02 5.29
N PHE A 94 4.08 5.50 6.23
CA PHE A 94 2.87 6.17 6.67
C PHE A 94 3.18 7.52 7.36
N LEU A 95 4.21 7.54 8.22
CA LEU A 95 4.66 8.77 8.87
C LEU A 95 5.19 9.78 7.85
N MET A 96 5.99 9.35 6.87
CA MET A 96 6.44 10.19 5.76
C MET A 96 5.24 10.81 5.00
N LYS A 97 4.18 10.05 4.72
CA LYS A 97 2.94 10.59 4.11
C LYS A 97 2.36 11.73 4.96
N LYS A 98 2.24 11.51 6.27
CA LYS A 98 1.66 12.49 7.21
C LYS A 98 2.51 13.76 7.30
N LEU A 99 3.82 13.62 7.40
CA LEU A 99 4.74 14.75 7.46
C LEU A 99 4.74 15.56 6.16
N ILE A 100 4.63 14.91 5.00
CA ILE A 100 4.48 15.63 3.71
C ILE A 100 3.17 16.43 3.69
N LEU A 101 2.06 15.85 4.16
CA LEU A 101 0.80 16.58 4.25
C LEU A 101 0.92 17.80 5.17
N GLN A 102 1.48 17.60 6.36
CA GLN A 102 1.68 18.66 7.34
C GLN A 102 2.63 19.74 6.80
N TYR A 103 3.67 19.37 6.06
CA TYR A 103 4.54 20.33 5.38
C TYR A 103 3.79 21.17 4.34
N ILE A 104 2.93 20.53 3.53
CA ILE A 104 2.17 21.21 2.49
C ILE A 104 1.17 22.20 3.09
N PHE A 105 0.42 21.79 4.12
CA PHE A 105 -0.65 22.60 4.70
C PHE A 105 -0.18 23.59 5.77
N ASP A 106 0.79 23.19 6.60
CA ASP A 106 1.12 23.89 7.86
C ASP A 106 2.58 24.38 7.89
N ASP A 107 3.35 24.23 6.79
CA ASP A 107 4.73 24.72 6.66
C ASP A 107 5.73 24.20 7.72
N ILE A 108 5.46 23.05 8.32
CA ILE A 108 6.33 22.51 9.38
C ILE A 108 7.75 22.20 8.91
N HIS A 109 8.77 22.49 9.71
CA HIS A 109 10.15 22.15 9.32
C HIS A 109 10.45 20.66 9.50
N ILE A 110 10.42 19.87 8.41
CA ILE A 110 10.70 18.41 8.47
C ILE A 110 12.20 18.05 8.33
N ARG A 111 13.07 19.03 8.13
CA ARG A 111 14.52 18.84 7.95
C ARG A 111 15.20 18.20 9.16
N ASN A 112 14.70 18.48 10.36
CA ASN A 112 15.29 18.00 11.62
C ASN A 112 14.77 16.62 12.05
N ILE A 113 13.77 16.07 11.34
CA ILE A 113 13.15 14.79 11.69
C ILE A 113 14.01 13.64 11.13
N LYS A 114 14.66 12.84 11.96
CA LYS A 114 15.45 11.70 11.48
C LYS A 114 14.57 10.45 11.36
N LEU A 115 14.31 9.99 10.14
CA LEU A 115 13.60 8.74 9.84
C LEU A 115 14.51 7.76 9.08
N PRO A 116 14.23 6.45 9.14
CA PRO A 116 14.89 5.47 8.27
C PRO A 116 14.74 5.85 6.79
N ILE A 117 15.84 5.76 6.03
CA ILE A 117 15.88 6.13 4.62
C ILE A 117 15.21 5.01 3.79
N ILE A 118 14.22 5.37 2.96
CA ILE A 118 13.51 4.45 2.07
C ILE A 118 13.74 4.90 0.62
N LYS A 119 14.60 4.18 -0.12
CA LYS A 119 14.98 4.53 -1.51
C LYS A 119 14.17 3.78 -2.57
N ASP A 120 13.54 2.67 -2.21
CA ASP A 120 12.83 1.78 -3.13
C ASP A 120 11.34 2.14 -3.31
N ASP A 121 10.85 3.11 -2.55
CA ASP A 121 9.50 3.67 -2.68
C ASP A 121 9.53 5.14 -3.08
N LEU A 122 8.61 5.54 -3.97
CA LEU A 122 8.54 6.90 -4.49
C LEU A 122 8.24 7.93 -3.39
N LEU A 123 7.43 7.58 -2.39
CA LEU A 123 7.12 8.48 -1.27
C LEU A 123 8.35 8.71 -0.39
N GLY A 124 9.13 7.66 -0.12
CA GLY A 124 10.40 7.75 0.61
C GLY A 124 11.39 8.67 -0.12
N LYS A 125 11.50 8.51 -1.45
CA LYS A 125 12.34 9.40 -2.28
C LYS A 125 11.89 10.86 -2.25
N ILE A 126 10.59 11.13 -2.33
CA ILE A 126 10.05 12.49 -2.21
C ILE A 126 10.38 13.06 -0.82
N PHE A 127 10.17 12.28 0.23
CA PHE A 127 10.46 12.72 1.59
C PHE A 127 11.93 13.11 1.74
N SER A 128 12.86 12.26 1.29
CA SER A 128 14.30 12.56 1.33
C SER A 128 14.68 13.86 0.62
N ASN A 129 14.13 14.12 -0.58
CA ASN A 129 14.35 15.39 -1.27
C ASN A 129 13.85 16.59 -0.45
N ILE A 130 12.70 16.46 0.23
CA ILE A 130 12.19 17.53 1.08
C ILE A 130 13.11 17.77 2.28
N GLN A 131 13.64 16.71 2.90
CA GLN A 131 14.57 16.84 4.02
C GLN A 131 15.90 17.49 3.62
N GLU A 132 16.39 17.17 2.43
CA GLU A 132 17.63 17.71 1.89
C GLU A 132 17.48 19.16 1.40
N GLY A 133 16.25 19.67 1.26
CA GLY A 133 15.98 20.99 0.68
C GLY A 133 15.98 21.00 -0.85
N ASN A 134 15.97 19.83 -1.49
CA ASN A 134 16.04 19.63 -2.93
C ASN A 134 14.66 19.76 -3.60
N PHE A 135 13.94 20.85 -3.35
CA PHE A 135 12.58 21.06 -3.86
C PHE A 135 12.19 22.55 -3.93
N LEU A 136 11.10 22.83 -4.63
CA LEU A 136 10.41 24.12 -4.64
C LEU A 136 8.98 23.94 -4.11
N LYS A 137 8.54 24.75 -3.14
CA LYS A 137 7.15 24.76 -2.67
C LYS A 137 6.34 25.76 -3.50
N GLU A 138 5.24 25.29 -4.07
CA GLU A 138 4.30 26.09 -4.87
C GLU A 138 2.89 25.96 -4.26
N LYS A 139 2.51 26.91 -3.39
CA LYS A 139 1.24 26.89 -2.64
C LYS A 139 0.99 25.51 -1.99
N ASN A 140 0.05 24.74 -2.53
CA ASN A 140 -0.36 23.43 -2.03
C ASN A 140 0.36 22.27 -2.74
N SER A 141 1.54 22.51 -3.29
CA SER A 141 2.31 21.50 -4.02
C SER A 141 3.81 21.65 -3.82
N ILE A 142 4.51 20.56 -4.08
CA ILE A 142 5.97 20.48 -4.04
C ILE A 142 6.45 20.03 -5.41
N VAL A 143 7.46 20.71 -5.93
CA VAL A 143 8.11 20.40 -7.19
C VAL A 143 9.56 20.00 -6.92
N ILE A 144 9.92 18.79 -7.36
CA ILE A 144 11.29 18.29 -7.28
C ILE A 144 11.79 18.08 -8.70
N LYS A 145 13.00 18.57 -9.00
CA LYS A 145 13.66 18.41 -10.30
C LYS A 145 14.94 17.60 -10.11
N GLU A 146 15.07 16.51 -10.85
CA GLU A 146 16.24 15.64 -10.83
C GLU A 146 16.61 15.26 -12.26
N ASN A 147 17.71 15.80 -12.79
CA ASN A 147 18.15 15.58 -14.17
C ASN A 147 16.99 15.82 -15.17
N ASN A 148 16.59 14.79 -15.91
CA ASN A 148 15.49 14.82 -16.87
C ASN A 148 14.11 14.49 -16.29
N LYS A 149 14.02 14.32 -14.96
CA LYS A 149 12.79 14.00 -14.22
C LYS A 149 12.27 15.20 -13.46
N LYS A 150 10.95 15.35 -13.45
CA LYS A 150 10.23 16.30 -12.59
C LYS A 150 9.16 15.56 -11.82
N PHE A 151 9.08 15.79 -10.53
CA PHE A 151 8.03 15.29 -9.65
C PHE A 151 7.15 16.45 -9.22
N ILE A 152 5.83 16.27 -9.30
CA ILE A 152 4.86 17.20 -8.73
C ILE A 152 4.05 16.45 -7.70
N VAL A 153 4.11 16.92 -6.46
CA VAL A 153 3.50 16.28 -5.28
C VAL A 153 2.44 17.21 -4.71
N TYR A 154 1.23 16.69 -4.52
CA TYR A 154 0.12 17.48 -3.98
C TYR A 154 -0.95 16.58 -3.34
N PRO A 155 -1.71 17.06 -2.34
CA PRO A 155 -2.86 16.35 -1.80
C PRO A 155 -4.05 16.42 -2.77
N ASN A 156 -4.79 15.32 -2.93
CA ASN A 156 -6.11 15.37 -3.59
C ASN A 156 -7.22 15.76 -2.59
N LYS A 157 -8.47 15.80 -3.05
CA LYS A 157 -9.65 16.13 -2.22
C LYS A 157 -9.84 15.20 -1.00
N ASN A 158 -9.30 13.99 -1.03
CA ASN A 158 -9.37 13.02 0.05
C ASN A 158 -8.08 13.02 0.91
N TYR A 159 -7.24 14.06 0.78
CA TYR A 159 -5.96 14.18 1.49
C TYR A 159 -4.99 13.03 1.23
N ASN A 160 -5.11 12.36 0.08
CA ASN A 160 -4.15 11.40 -0.40
C ASN A 160 -3.04 12.12 -1.17
N ILE A 161 -1.80 11.71 -0.94
CA ILE A 161 -0.65 12.26 -1.65
C ILE A 161 -0.65 11.73 -3.07
N VAL A 162 -0.72 12.64 -4.04
CA VAL A 162 -0.58 12.37 -5.47
C VAL A 162 0.82 12.77 -5.89
N ILE A 163 1.49 11.88 -6.62
CA ILE A 163 2.81 12.13 -7.21
C ILE A 163 2.69 11.94 -8.72
N LYS A 164 2.87 13.02 -9.47
CA LYS A 164 3.05 12.99 -10.93
C LYS A 164 4.54 12.95 -11.24
N VAL A 165 4.95 12.01 -12.10
CA VAL A 165 6.32 11.87 -12.58
C VAL A 165 6.34 12.26 -14.05
N PHE A 166 7.21 13.19 -14.39
CA PHE A 166 7.48 13.62 -15.75
C PHE A 166 8.90 13.21 -16.13
N VAL A 167 9.09 12.78 -17.38
CA VAL A 167 10.41 12.53 -17.98
C VAL A 167 10.45 13.34 -19.28
N ASN A 168 11.47 14.18 -19.46
CA ASN A 168 11.56 15.11 -20.59
C ASN A 168 10.26 15.93 -20.78
N ASN A 169 9.73 16.48 -19.67
CA ASN A 169 8.47 17.22 -19.60
C ASN A 169 7.18 16.46 -20.01
N LYS A 170 7.26 15.16 -20.33
CA LYS A 170 6.08 14.31 -20.60
C LYS A 170 5.66 13.56 -19.35
N LEU A 171 4.36 13.57 -19.02
CA LEU A 171 3.82 12.81 -17.90
C LEU A 171 3.94 11.31 -18.18
N THR A 172 4.72 10.59 -17.38
CA THR A 172 4.93 9.15 -17.53
C THR A 172 4.20 8.33 -16.47
N LYS A 173 3.98 8.90 -15.29
CA LYS A 173 3.34 8.19 -14.18
C LYS A 173 2.54 9.13 -13.29
N LYS A 174 1.42 8.63 -12.78
CA LYS A 174 0.66 9.24 -11.69
C LYS A 174 0.41 8.18 -10.63
N VAL A 175 0.87 8.43 -9.40
CA VAL A 175 0.71 7.54 -8.25
C VAL A 175 -0.11 8.23 -7.17
N ILE A 176 -0.95 7.48 -6.49
CA ILE A 176 -1.76 7.97 -5.36
C ILE A 176 -1.47 7.07 -4.17
N TYR A 177 -1.09 7.67 -3.04
CA TYR A 177 -0.88 6.99 -1.75
C TYR A 177 -2.12 7.16 -0.87
N TRP A 178 -2.88 6.08 -0.71
CA TRP A 178 -4.13 5.99 0.05
C TRP A 178 -3.88 5.67 1.52
#